data_AF-A0A7C2ZVA4-F1
#
_entry.id   AF-A0A7C2ZVA4-F1
#
_cell.length_a   1.000
_cell.length_b   1.000
_cell.length_c   1.000
_cell.angle_alpha   90.00
_cell.angle_beta   90.00
_cell.angle_gamma   90.00
#
_symmetry.space_group_name_H-M   'P 1'
#
loop_
_entity.id
_entity.type
_entity.pdbx_description
1 polymer ?
#
loop_
_entity_poly.entity_id
_entity_poly.type
_entity_poly.pdbx_seq_one_letter_code
_entity_poly.pdbx_strand_id
1 'polypeptide(L)'
;MDRPQPLEAALRRWLQDLPGRVVTGALDPARLVSLVEAELLDIAAELEELPARIEILVAPADYRRLSRTGHDLAVELAAGLRALGRRLDRPDYRPEVRLRADPGVRPGEPEVRFPADDLELTQQIAPAPTSQPLVGHLHIQAAEGPSWSVPVDRLPFTIGRSPEADLVLAEPSVSRKHCQIRPGPDGLELVDLSSLNGTWVEGRRVTRARLTGRTEFQVGPYRLRFEPARADG
;
A
#
# COMPACT_ATOMS: atom_id res chain seq x y z
N MET A 1 -23.07 30.13 3.79
CA MET A 1 -22.11 30.50 2.75
C MET A 1 -20.74 30.35 3.37
N ASP A 2 -20.25 29.10 3.38
CA ASP A 2 -19.08 28.71 4.15
C ASP A 2 -17.81 28.91 3.32
N ARG A 3 -16.77 29.47 3.93
CA ARG A 3 -15.48 29.63 3.26
C ARG A 3 -14.85 28.24 3.13
N PRO A 4 -14.30 27.84 1.97
CA PRO A 4 -13.61 26.57 1.86
C PRO A 4 -12.45 26.54 2.88
N GLN A 5 -12.39 25.47 3.67
CA GLN A 5 -11.32 25.24 4.64
C GLN A 5 -9.96 25.30 3.90
N PRO A 6 -8.91 25.91 4.46
CA PRO A 6 -7.58 26.00 3.86
C PRO A 6 -7.00 24.68 3.32
N LEU A 7 -7.36 23.54 3.93
CA LEU A 7 -6.99 22.20 3.47
C LEU A 7 -7.73 21.84 2.18
N GLU A 8 -9.07 21.94 2.18
CA GLU A 8 -9.90 21.74 1.00
C GLU A 8 -9.49 22.66 -0.16
N ALA A 9 -9.16 23.93 0.13
CA ALA A 9 -8.72 24.90 -0.87
C ALA A 9 -7.34 24.56 -1.45
N ALA A 10 -6.38 24.14 -0.61
CA ALA A 10 -5.05 23.72 -1.06
C ALA A 10 -5.11 22.45 -1.92
N LEU A 11 -5.93 21.47 -1.51
CA LEU A 11 -6.11 20.21 -2.24
C LEU A 11 -6.96 20.38 -3.51
N ARG A 12 -7.99 21.23 -3.51
CA ARG A 12 -8.72 21.60 -4.75
C ARG A 12 -7.81 22.26 -5.77
N ARG A 13 -6.92 23.15 -5.32
CA ARG A 13 -5.95 23.82 -6.21
C ARG A 13 -4.97 22.79 -6.80
N TRP A 14 -4.50 21.85 -5.99
CA TRP A 14 -3.68 20.73 -6.45
C TRP A 14 -4.42 19.81 -7.45
N LEU A 15 -5.69 19.50 -7.23
CA LEU A 15 -6.52 18.69 -8.15
C LEU A 15 -6.71 19.36 -9.52
N GLN A 16 -6.73 20.70 -9.55
CA GLN A 16 -6.84 21.49 -10.77
C GLN A 16 -5.53 21.50 -11.59
N ASP A 17 -4.38 21.30 -10.93
CA ASP A 17 -3.05 21.34 -11.53
C ASP A 17 -2.55 19.96 -12.01
N LEU A 18 -3.33 18.89 -11.83
CA LEU A 18 -2.99 17.55 -12.32
C LEU A 18 -3.06 17.51 -13.86
N PRO A 19 -1.95 17.21 -14.57
CA PRO A 19 -1.95 17.18 -16.03
C PRO A 19 -2.78 15.99 -16.53
N GLY A 20 -3.98 16.30 -17.04
CA GLY A 20 -4.74 15.44 -17.96
C GLY A 20 -5.23 14.11 -17.41
N ARG A 21 -6.51 14.08 -16.98
CA ARG A 21 -7.35 12.90 -16.66
C ARG A 21 -7.18 12.30 -15.25
N VAL A 22 -7.49 13.09 -14.23
CA VAL A 22 -7.99 12.55 -12.93
C VAL A 22 -9.47 12.88 -12.78
N VAL A 23 -10.27 12.54 -13.78
CA VAL A 23 -11.75 12.46 -13.64
C VAL A 23 -12.26 11.34 -14.56
N THR A 24 -11.90 10.10 -14.26
CA THR A 24 -12.72 8.93 -14.66
C THR A 24 -12.45 7.80 -13.66
N GLY A 25 -13.16 7.82 -12.54
CA GLY A 25 -13.11 6.82 -11.46
C GLY A 25 -14.11 7.20 -10.36
N ALA A 26 -14.57 6.21 -9.57
CA ALA A 26 -15.60 6.42 -8.54
C ALA A 26 -15.07 7.18 -7.31
N LEU A 27 -13.74 7.26 -7.13
CA LEU A 27 -13.12 7.90 -5.98
C LEU A 27 -12.91 9.40 -6.23
N ASP A 28 -13.69 10.23 -5.54
CA ASP A 28 -13.54 11.68 -5.49
C ASP A 28 -12.46 12.06 -4.46
N PRO A 29 -11.34 12.68 -4.89
CA PRO A 29 -10.29 13.10 -3.97
C PRO A 29 -10.77 14.14 -2.93
N ALA A 30 -11.75 14.99 -3.27
CA ALA A 30 -12.31 15.93 -2.29
C ALA A 30 -13.03 15.19 -1.16
N ARG A 31 -13.72 14.09 -1.48
CA ARG A 31 -14.41 13.25 -0.50
C ARG A 31 -13.43 12.58 0.47
N LEU A 32 -12.30 12.11 -0.04
CA LEU A 32 -11.26 11.49 0.77
C LEU A 32 -10.65 12.48 1.78
N VAL A 33 -10.42 13.72 1.33
CA VAL A 33 -9.95 14.82 2.20
C VAL A 33 -10.98 15.14 3.27
N SER A 34 -12.24 15.35 2.88
CA SER A 34 -13.32 15.66 3.83
C SER A 34 -13.53 14.55 4.85
N LEU A 35 -13.37 13.29 4.45
CA LEU A 35 -13.50 12.15 5.36
C LEU A 35 -12.35 12.13 6.38
N VAL A 36 -11.10 12.26 5.93
CA VAL A 36 -9.95 12.33 6.85
C VAL A 36 -10.04 13.54 7.79
N GLU A 37 -10.44 14.71 7.27
CA GLU A 37 -10.59 15.93 8.07
C GLU A 37 -11.70 15.78 9.13
N ALA A 38 -12.85 15.24 8.75
CA ALA A 38 -13.98 15.04 9.66
C ALA A 38 -13.61 14.07 10.80
N GLU A 39 -13.02 12.92 10.47
CA GLU A 39 -12.62 11.92 11.46
C GLU A 39 -11.55 12.45 12.42
N LEU A 40 -10.56 13.20 11.91
CA LEU A 40 -9.53 13.80 12.76
C LEU A 40 -10.07 14.92 13.66
N LEU A 41 -11.04 15.69 13.19
CA LEU A 41 -11.68 16.72 14.03
C LEU A 41 -12.52 16.09 15.13
N ASP A 42 -13.20 14.97 14.86
CA ASP A 42 -13.94 14.20 15.86
C ASP A 42 -12.98 13.65 16.92
N ILE A 43 -11.88 13.02 16.49
CA ILE A 43 -10.84 12.53 17.38
C ILE A 43 -10.17 13.65 18.18
N ALA A 44 -9.85 14.78 17.54
CA ALA A 44 -9.25 15.93 18.22
C ALA A 44 -10.16 16.57 19.27
N ALA A 45 -11.47 16.37 19.16
CA ALA A 45 -12.44 16.84 20.14
C ALA A 45 -12.52 15.91 21.37
N GLU A 46 -12.21 14.62 21.20
CA GLU A 46 -12.35 13.60 22.25
C GLU A 46 -11.03 13.16 22.89
N LEU A 47 -9.90 13.25 22.18
CA LEU A 47 -8.59 12.79 22.63
C LEU A 47 -7.60 13.93 22.88
N GLU A 48 -6.75 13.76 23.91
CA GLU A 48 -5.64 14.68 24.18
C GLU A 48 -4.53 14.62 23.13
N GLU A 49 -4.42 13.54 22.37
CA GLU A 49 -3.38 13.34 21.34
C GLU A 49 -3.99 12.94 20.00
N LEU A 50 -3.39 13.47 18.92
CA LEU A 50 -3.78 13.15 17.55
C LEU A 50 -3.08 11.87 17.10
N PRO A 51 -3.75 11.02 16.30
CA PRO A 51 -3.18 9.75 15.85
C PRO A 51 -1.96 9.99 14.94
N ALA A 52 -0.88 9.27 15.24
CA ALA A 52 0.38 9.37 14.51
C ALA A 52 0.36 8.60 13.19
N ARG A 53 -0.52 7.60 13.05
CA ARG A 53 -0.69 6.79 11.85
C ARG A 53 -2.14 6.82 11.37
N ILE A 54 -2.30 6.97 10.06
CA ILE A 54 -3.60 7.06 9.40
C ILE A 54 -3.56 6.12 8.20
N GLU A 55 -4.36 5.08 8.24
CA GLU A 55 -4.53 4.16 7.12
C GLU A 55 -5.76 4.57 6.31
N ILE A 56 -5.56 4.73 5.01
CA ILE A 56 -6.62 5.04 4.06
C ILE A 56 -6.82 3.79 3.23
N LEU A 57 -7.94 3.12 3.49
CA LEU A 57 -8.33 1.93 2.77
C LEU A 57 -9.18 2.32 1.59
N VAL A 58 -8.82 1.83 0.42
CA VAL A 58 -9.57 2.06 -0.81
C VAL A 58 -9.82 0.74 -1.51
N ALA A 59 -10.87 0.69 -2.32
CA ALA A 59 -11.11 -0.49 -3.13
C ALA A 59 -9.90 -0.78 -4.05
N PRO A 60 -9.59 -2.05 -4.34
CA PRO A 60 -8.44 -2.39 -5.17
C PRO A 60 -8.48 -1.78 -6.58
N ALA A 61 -9.66 -1.42 -7.09
CA ALA A 61 -9.82 -0.71 -8.36
C ALA A 61 -9.36 0.74 -8.28
N ASP A 62 -9.62 1.42 -7.17
CA ASP A 62 -9.25 2.82 -6.97
C ASP A 62 -7.80 2.96 -6.54
N TYR A 63 -7.29 2.02 -5.72
CA TYR A 63 -5.86 1.94 -5.39
C TYR A 63 -5.00 1.92 -6.66
N ARG A 64 -5.39 1.09 -7.64
CA ARG A 64 -4.71 0.97 -8.94
C ARG A 64 -4.78 2.23 -9.80
N ARG A 65 -5.83 3.05 -9.64
CA ARG A 65 -5.94 4.34 -10.36
C ARG A 65 -5.04 5.38 -9.71
N LEU A 66 -5.04 5.44 -8.38
CA LEU A 66 -4.22 6.36 -7.61
C LEU A 66 -2.72 6.08 -7.81
N SER A 67 -2.30 4.82 -7.77
CA SER A 67 -0.89 4.43 -7.93
C SER A 67 -0.30 4.69 -9.32
N ARG A 68 -1.14 4.88 -10.35
CA ARG A 68 -0.71 5.23 -11.71
C ARG A 68 -0.41 6.71 -11.92
N THR A 69 -0.81 7.59 -11.00
CA THR A 69 -0.76 9.05 -11.20
C THR A 69 0.54 9.71 -10.71
N GLY A 70 1.54 8.93 -10.29
CA GLY A 70 2.90 9.41 -10.00
C GLY A 70 3.08 10.30 -8.76
N HIS A 71 2.01 10.85 -8.18
CA HIS A 71 2.03 11.49 -6.86
C HIS A 71 1.63 10.48 -5.77
N ASP A 72 2.47 10.35 -4.75
CA ASP A 72 2.12 9.57 -3.55
C ASP A 72 1.04 10.33 -2.76
N LEU A 73 -0.22 9.99 -2.98
CA LEU A 73 -1.39 10.57 -2.30
C LEU A 73 -1.21 10.58 -0.77
N ALA A 74 -0.52 9.59 -0.21
CA ALA A 74 -0.26 9.53 1.23
C ALA A 74 0.68 10.64 1.70
N VAL A 75 1.71 10.99 0.90
CA VAL A 75 2.64 12.08 1.21
C VAL A 75 1.93 13.44 1.21
N GLU A 76 1.08 13.68 0.22
CA GLU A 76 0.32 14.92 0.09
C GLU A 76 -0.71 15.09 1.21
N LEU A 77 -1.43 14.02 1.54
CA LEU A 77 -2.34 14.02 2.69
C LEU A 77 -1.58 14.25 3.99
N ALA A 78 -0.44 13.58 4.20
CA ALA A 78 0.40 13.82 5.37
C ALA A 78 0.85 15.29 5.46
N ALA A 79 1.19 15.94 4.33
CA ALA A 79 1.54 17.35 4.31
C ALA A 79 0.35 18.26 4.68
N GLY A 80 -0.85 17.98 4.15
CA GLY A 80 -2.08 18.67 4.51
C GLY A 80 -2.42 18.55 5.99
N LEU A 81 -2.27 17.35 6.55
CA LEU A 81 -2.54 17.09 7.96
C LEU A 81 -1.55 17.76 8.91
N ARG A 82 -0.27 17.86 8.53
CA ARG A 82 0.71 18.70 9.27
C ARG A 82 0.28 20.17 9.31
N ALA A 83 -0.36 20.66 8.24
CA ALA A 83 -0.88 22.02 8.21
C ALA A 83 -2.10 22.19 9.13
N LEU A 84 -2.95 21.17 9.23
CA LEU A 84 -4.04 21.12 10.20
C LEU A 84 -3.52 21.09 11.64
N GLY A 85 -2.53 20.24 11.95
CA GLY A 85 -1.91 20.16 13.28
C GLY A 85 -1.39 21.51 13.78
N ARG A 86 -0.74 22.30 12.92
CA ARG A 86 -0.33 23.68 13.27
C ARG A 86 -1.49 24.60 13.65
N ARG A 87 -2.67 24.43 13.03
CA ARG A 87 -3.87 25.21 13.36
C ARG A 87 -4.51 24.77 14.67
N LEU A 88 -4.28 23.52 15.08
CA LEU A 88 -4.69 22.95 16.35
C LEU A 88 -3.64 23.15 17.47
N ASP A 89 -2.67 24.03 17.26
CA ASP A 89 -1.54 24.28 18.18
C ASP A 89 -0.67 23.04 18.49
N ARG A 90 -0.56 22.15 17.49
CA ARG A 90 0.29 20.94 17.52
C ARG A 90 1.36 21.04 16.41
N PRO A 91 2.39 21.88 16.56
CA PRO A 91 3.40 22.12 15.52
C PRO A 91 4.26 20.89 15.20
N ASP A 92 4.39 19.96 16.15
CA ASP A 92 5.17 18.73 16.03
C ASP A 92 4.37 17.54 15.46
N TYR A 93 3.09 17.75 15.14
CA TYR A 93 2.27 16.71 14.54
C TYR A 93 2.84 16.29 13.17
N ARG A 94 3.26 15.02 13.06
CA ARG A 94 3.88 14.43 11.85
C ARG A 94 3.23 13.07 11.55
N PRO A 95 2.00 13.05 11.03
CA PRO A 95 1.33 11.79 10.76
C PRO A 95 2.03 11.02 9.64
N GLU A 96 2.10 9.71 9.82
CA GLU A 96 2.37 8.71 8.81
C GLU A 96 1.03 8.32 8.16
N VAL A 97 0.84 8.72 6.90
CA VAL A 97 -0.33 8.29 6.12
C VAL A 97 0.07 7.09 5.29
N ARG A 98 -0.79 6.07 5.24
CA ARG A 98 -0.59 4.88 4.40
C ARG A 98 -1.85 4.62 3.59
N LEU A 99 -1.71 4.55 2.28
CA LEU A 99 -2.79 4.09 1.39
C LEU A 99 -2.71 2.57 1.25
N ARG A 100 -3.80 1.85 1.51
CA ARG A 100 -3.88 0.39 1.32
C ARG A 100 -5.09 0.01 0.48
N ALA A 101 -4.94 -1.08 -0.28
CA ALA A 101 -6.06 -1.70 -0.97
C ALA A 101 -6.76 -2.70 -0.02
N ASP A 102 -8.08 -2.59 0.13
CA ASP A 102 -8.89 -3.54 0.92
C ASP A 102 -10.08 -4.01 0.07
N PRO A 103 -10.21 -5.32 -0.24
CA PRO A 103 -11.35 -5.87 -0.99
C PRO A 103 -12.72 -5.69 -0.32
N GLY A 104 -12.75 -5.47 1.00
CA GLY A 104 -13.97 -5.16 1.74
C GLY A 104 -14.49 -3.74 1.51
N VAL A 105 -13.64 -2.85 1.01
CA VAL A 105 -13.97 -1.45 0.77
C VAL A 105 -14.65 -1.28 -0.59
N ARG A 106 -15.74 -0.51 -0.61
CA ARG A 106 -16.51 -0.25 -1.82
C ARG A 106 -15.78 0.73 -2.74
N PRO A 107 -15.80 0.49 -4.07
CA PRO A 107 -15.22 1.44 -5.02
C PRO A 107 -15.83 2.84 -4.88
N GLY A 108 -14.98 3.86 -4.79
CA GLY A 108 -15.35 5.26 -4.59
C GLY A 108 -15.68 5.66 -3.15
N GLU A 109 -15.68 4.70 -2.22
CA GLU A 109 -16.01 4.91 -0.81
C GLU A 109 -14.78 4.54 0.03
N PRO A 110 -13.81 5.46 0.18
CA PRO A 110 -12.62 5.19 0.97
C PRO A 110 -13.00 5.08 2.46
N GLU A 111 -12.36 4.18 3.18
CA GLU A 111 -12.44 4.10 4.64
C GLU A 111 -11.15 4.64 5.25
N VAL A 112 -11.25 5.41 6.33
CA VAL A 112 -10.10 5.82 7.12
C VAL A 112 -10.08 4.98 8.38
N ARG A 113 -8.92 4.39 8.68
CA ARG A 113 -8.68 3.66 9.92
C ARG A 113 -7.49 4.27 10.63
N PHE A 114 -7.63 4.38 11.94
CA PHE A 114 -6.54 4.72 12.84
C PHE A 114 -6.20 3.42 13.57
N PRO A 115 -5.05 2.78 13.25
CA PRO A 115 -4.70 1.51 13.87
C PRO A 115 -4.63 1.67 15.39
N ALA A 116 -5.20 0.69 16.10
CA ALA A 116 -5.49 0.73 17.52
C ALA A 116 -4.27 1.04 18.42
N ASP A 117 -3.05 0.80 17.94
CA ASP A 117 -1.81 1.16 18.65
C ASP A 117 -1.72 2.68 18.97
N ASP A 118 -2.39 3.54 18.20
CA ASP A 118 -2.46 5.00 18.45
C ASP A 118 -3.73 5.44 19.20
N LEU A 119 -4.68 4.54 19.44
CA LEU A 119 -5.99 4.84 20.05
C LEU A 119 -6.29 4.04 21.33
N GLU A 120 -5.45 3.07 21.73
CA GLU A 120 -5.69 2.27 22.94
C GLU A 120 -5.23 2.96 24.23
N LEU A 121 -6.09 3.84 24.74
CA LEU A 121 -6.63 3.62 26.07
C LEU A 121 -8.01 2.96 25.91
N THR A 122 -8.04 1.66 26.26
CA THR A 122 -9.19 0.79 26.60
C THR A 122 -9.68 -0.28 25.62
N GLN A 123 -9.06 -1.45 25.77
CA GLN A 123 -9.69 -2.74 26.09
C GLN A 123 -10.61 -3.36 25.03
N GLN A 124 -10.03 -4.20 24.16
CA GLN A 124 -10.48 -5.58 24.04
C GLN A 124 -9.40 -6.48 23.46
N ILE A 125 -8.96 -7.44 24.28
CA ILE A 125 -7.98 -8.47 23.97
C ILE A 125 -8.49 -9.31 22.78
N ALA A 126 -8.12 -8.92 21.57
CA ALA A 126 -7.79 -9.88 20.53
C ALA A 126 -6.33 -10.30 20.77
N PRO A 127 -5.97 -11.59 20.67
CA PRO A 127 -4.55 -11.96 20.78
C PRO A 127 -3.79 -11.14 19.74
N ALA A 128 -2.77 -10.41 20.21
CA ALA A 128 -1.82 -9.71 19.35
C ALA A 128 -1.51 -10.60 18.15
N PRO A 129 -1.57 -10.11 16.89
CA PRO A 129 -1.09 -10.89 15.77
C PRO A 129 0.34 -11.27 16.14
N THR A 130 0.52 -12.54 16.47
CA THR A 130 1.80 -13.11 16.86
C THR A 130 2.72 -12.72 15.73
N SER A 131 3.76 -11.93 16.00
CA SER A 131 4.70 -11.45 14.99
C SER A 131 5.07 -12.62 14.11
N GLN A 132 4.43 -12.75 12.94
CA GLN A 132 4.76 -13.83 12.03
C GLN A 132 6.19 -13.54 11.62
N PRO A 133 7.12 -14.50 11.80
CA PRO A 133 8.51 -14.23 11.50
C PRO A 133 8.60 -13.82 10.03
N LEU A 134 9.03 -12.59 9.80
CA LEU A 134 9.21 -12.04 8.48
C LEU A 134 10.11 -13.00 7.70
N VAL A 135 9.64 -13.51 6.57
CA VAL A 135 10.43 -14.38 5.69
C VAL A 135 11.41 -13.52 4.88
N GLY A 136 10.97 -12.33 4.48
CA GLY A 136 11.81 -11.34 3.82
C GLY A 136 11.05 -10.15 3.26
N HIS A 137 11.71 -9.37 2.42
CA HIS A 137 11.12 -8.28 1.66
C HIS A 137 11.23 -8.55 0.16
N LEU A 138 10.18 -8.21 -0.56
CA LEU A 138 10.18 -8.23 -2.02
C LEU A 138 10.17 -6.78 -2.51
N HIS A 139 11.25 -6.37 -3.17
CA HIS A 139 11.36 -5.06 -3.83
C HIS A 139 10.91 -5.22 -5.28
N ILE A 140 10.06 -4.33 -5.76
CA ILE A 140 9.46 -4.37 -7.09
C ILE A 140 9.81 -3.09 -7.83
N GLN A 141 10.23 -3.23 -9.08
CA GLN A 141 10.50 -2.14 -10.00
C GLN A 141 9.74 -2.40 -11.31
N ALA A 142 8.82 -1.51 -11.65
CA ALA A 142 8.16 -1.51 -12.95
C ALA A 142 9.13 -1.02 -14.05
N ALA A 143 8.98 -1.53 -15.28
CA ALA A 143 9.76 -1.05 -16.42
C ALA A 143 9.60 0.45 -16.68
N GLU A 144 8.38 0.95 -16.54
CA GLU A 144 8.01 2.36 -16.64
C GLU A 144 7.10 2.67 -15.44
N GLY A 145 7.67 3.18 -14.34
CA GLY A 145 6.89 3.50 -13.15
C GLY A 145 7.67 3.44 -11.83
N PRO A 146 6.95 3.45 -10.70
CA PRO A 146 7.55 3.51 -9.38
C PRO A 146 8.22 2.17 -9.00
N SER A 147 9.14 2.26 -8.04
CA SER A 147 9.58 1.12 -7.24
C SER A 147 8.92 1.14 -5.88
N TRP A 148 8.61 -0.04 -5.34
CA TRP A 148 8.03 -0.20 -4.01
C TRP A 148 8.45 -1.53 -3.40
N SER A 149 8.19 -1.72 -2.12
CA SER A 149 8.53 -2.97 -1.43
C SER A 149 7.36 -3.47 -0.59
N VAL A 150 7.23 -4.79 -0.50
CA VAL A 150 6.22 -5.46 0.34
C VAL A 150 6.90 -6.49 1.23
N PRO A 151 6.43 -6.70 2.48
CA PRO A 151 6.88 -7.79 3.30
C PRO A 151 6.39 -9.13 2.73
N VAL A 152 7.19 -10.16 2.91
CA VAL A 152 6.81 -11.56 2.77
C VAL A 152 6.73 -12.12 4.19
N ASP A 153 5.54 -12.10 4.76
CA ASP A 153 5.25 -12.48 6.15
C ASP A 153 4.61 -13.87 6.28
N ARG A 154 4.09 -14.41 5.16
CA ARG A 154 3.52 -15.76 5.08
C ARG A 154 3.93 -16.51 3.84
N LEU A 155 3.86 -17.84 3.93
CA LEU A 155 4.11 -18.75 2.82
C LEU A 155 2.95 -19.76 2.66
N PRO A 156 2.61 -20.16 1.43
CA PRO A 156 3.18 -19.68 0.17
C PRO A 156 2.76 -18.22 -0.12
N PHE A 157 3.68 -17.45 -0.69
CA PHE A 157 3.47 -16.07 -1.10
C PHE A 157 3.26 -16.01 -2.62
N THR A 158 2.03 -15.79 -3.06
CA THR A 158 1.61 -15.85 -4.45
C THR A 158 1.78 -14.49 -5.14
N ILE A 159 2.35 -14.50 -6.34
CA ILE A 159 2.54 -13.33 -7.19
C ILE A 159 1.73 -13.54 -8.47
N GLY A 160 0.92 -12.57 -8.85
CA GLY A 160 0.12 -12.67 -10.07
C GLY A 160 -0.79 -11.48 -10.31
N ARG A 161 -1.53 -11.48 -11.42
CA ARG A 161 -2.49 -10.40 -11.73
C ARG A 161 -3.85 -10.57 -11.03
N SER A 162 -4.11 -11.73 -10.43
CA SER A 162 -5.37 -11.99 -9.72
C SER A 162 -5.43 -11.15 -8.46
N PRO A 163 -6.60 -10.60 -8.08
CA PRO A 163 -6.79 -9.98 -6.77
C PRO A 163 -6.61 -10.95 -5.59
N GLU A 164 -6.66 -12.26 -5.85
CA GLU A 164 -6.40 -13.32 -4.85
C GLU A 164 -4.90 -13.58 -4.61
N ALA A 165 -4.00 -12.93 -5.35
CA ALA A 165 -2.56 -13.06 -5.15
C ALA A 165 -2.08 -12.16 -4.01
N ASP A 166 -1.03 -12.57 -3.31
CA ASP A 166 -0.46 -11.83 -2.17
C ASP A 166 0.29 -10.57 -2.65
N LEU A 167 0.99 -10.68 -3.78
CA LEU A 167 1.44 -9.55 -4.57
C LEU A 167 0.68 -9.49 -5.89
N VAL A 168 -0.13 -8.45 -6.04
CA VAL A 168 -0.90 -8.18 -7.25
C VAL A 168 -0.10 -7.34 -8.23
N LEU A 169 0.25 -7.92 -9.37
CA LEU A 169 0.88 -7.25 -10.50
C LEU A 169 -0.13 -7.16 -11.65
N ALA A 170 -0.86 -6.05 -11.72
CA ALA A 170 -2.04 -5.88 -12.58
C ALA A 170 -1.72 -5.63 -14.07
N GLU A 171 -0.82 -6.43 -14.64
CA GLU A 171 -0.39 -6.34 -16.03
C GLU A 171 -0.93 -7.52 -16.86
N PRO A 172 -1.39 -7.29 -18.11
CA PRO A 172 -1.89 -8.37 -18.98
C PRO A 172 -0.86 -9.46 -19.24
N SER A 173 0.43 -9.11 -19.22
CA SER A 173 1.54 -10.05 -19.39
C SER A 173 1.81 -10.90 -18.13
N VAL A 174 1.17 -10.62 -17.01
CA VAL A 174 1.25 -11.41 -15.78
C VAL A 174 0.06 -12.38 -15.72
N SER A 175 0.30 -13.61 -15.28
CA SER A 175 -0.76 -14.64 -15.18
C SER A 175 -1.53 -14.46 -13.87
N ARG A 176 -2.77 -14.96 -13.79
CA ARG A 176 -3.64 -14.76 -12.61
C ARG A 176 -2.95 -15.21 -11.31
N LYS A 177 -2.41 -16.43 -11.34
CA LYS A 177 -1.42 -16.94 -10.38
C LYS A 177 -0.17 -17.20 -11.23
N HIS A 178 0.82 -16.32 -11.18
CA HIS A 178 1.96 -16.37 -12.11
C HIS A 178 3.08 -17.20 -11.52
N CYS A 179 3.51 -16.87 -10.31
CA CYS A 179 4.49 -17.63 -9.56
C CYS A 179 4.18 -17.53 -8.06
N GLN A 180 4.89 -18.30 -7.25
CA GLN A 180 4.83 -18.18 -5.81
C GLN A 180 6.19 -18.43 -5.18
N ILE A 181 6.43 -17.79 -4.05
CA ILE A 181 7.51 -18.14 -3.13
C ILE A 181 6.95 -19.17 -2.14
N ARG A 182 7.65 -20.28 -1.93
CA ARG A 182 7.19 -21.33 -0.99
C ARG A 182 8.37 -22.05 -0.33
N PRO A 183 8.14 -22.80 0.76
CA PRO A 183 9.14 -23.70 1.29
C PRO A 183 9.41 -24.83 0.30
N GLY A 184 10.68 -25.10 0.05
CA GLY A 184 11.20 -26.24 -0.69
C GLY A 184 12.15 -27.06 0.19
N PRO A 185 12.70 -28.16 -0.33
CA PRO A 185 13.54 -29.09 0.44
C PRO A 185 14.81 -28.43 0.99
N ASP A 186 15.36 -27.44 0.27
CA ASP A 186 16.61 -26.76 0.63
C ASP A 186 16.40 -25.29 1.03
N GLY A 187 15.21 -24.94 1.54
CA GLY A 187 14.83 -23.57 1.88
C GLY A 187 13.82 -22.98 0.91
N LEU A 188 13.79 -21.66 0.74
CA LEU A 188 12.78 -21.01 -0.09
C LEU A 188 13.01 -21.25 -1.59
N GLU A 189 11.93 -21.51 -2.31
CA GLU A 189 11.92 -21.61 -3.77
C GLU A 189 10.85 -20.70 -4.40
N LEU A 190 11.22 -20.07 -5.51
CA LEU A 190 10.32 -19.42 -6.45
C LEU A 190 9.84 -20.46 -7.46
N VAL A 191 8.52 -20.61 -7.61
CA VAL A 191 7.91 -21.60 -8.50
C VAL A 191 6.97 -20.91 -9.47
N ASP A 192 7.21 -21.09 -10.76
CA ASP A 192 6.30 -20.65 -11.82
C ASP A 192 5.07 -21.56 -11.85
N LEU A 193 3.87 -20.96 -11.85
CA LEU A 193 2.60 -21.66 -11.80
C LEU A 193 2.01 -21.87 -13.21
N SER A 194 2.88 -22.28 -14.14
CA SER A 194 2.54 -22.42 -15.57
C SER A 194 2.06 -21.10 -16.16
N SER A 195 2.82 -20.04 -15.90
CA SER A 195 2.51 -18.72 -16.42
C SER A 195 2.72 -18.65 -17.93
N LEU A 196 1.89 -17.86 -18.61
CA LEU A 196 1.94 -17.71 -20.07
C LEU A 196 3.31 -17.20 -20.56
N ASN A 197 3.80 -16.12 -19.94
CA ASN A 197 5.04 -15.44 -20.34
C ASN A 197 6.28 -15.94 -19.59
N GLY A 198 6.11 -16.80 -18.60
CA GLY A 198 7.19 -17.35 -17.79
C GLY A 198 7.71 -16.40 -16.71
N THR A 199 8.28 -17.02 -15.68
CA THR A 199 9.13 -16.37 -14.67
C THR A 199 10.59 -16.46 -15.11
N TRP A 200 11.34 -15.36 -14.97
CA TRP A 200 12.73 -15.27 -15.43
C TRP A 200 13.67 -14.96 -14.28
N VAL A 201 14.79 -15.67 -14.17
CA VAL A 201 15.84 -15.42 -13.17
C VAL A 201 17.16 -15.27 -13.91
N GLU A 202 17.88 -14.17 -13.68
CA GLU A 202 19.14 -13.87 -14.38
C GLU A 202 19.01 -14.00 -15.92
N GLY A 203 17.88 -13.54 -16.48
CA GLY A 203 17.59 -13.60 -17.92
C GLY A 203 17.22 -14.97 -18.46
N ARG A 204 17.05 -16.00 -17.61
CA ARG A 204 16.65 -17.35 -18.02
C ARG A 204 15.25 -17.68 -17.52
N ARG A 205 14.39 -18.22 -18.40
CA ARG A 205 13.07 -18.72 -18.00
C ARG A 205 13.22 -19.94 -17.10
N VAL A 206 12.53 -19.94 -15.96
CA VAL A 206 12.60 -21.01 -14.97
C VAL A 206 11.21 -21.53 -14.62
N THR A 207 11.12 -22.81 -14.27
CA THR A 207 9.93 -23.39 -13.63
C THR A 207 10.06 -23.38 -12.11
N ARG A 208 11.30 -23.49 -11.61
CA ARG A 208 11.66 -23.35 -10.20
C ARG A 208 13.04 -22.70 -10.07
N ALA A 209 13.24 -21.89 -9.04
CA ALA A 209 14.53 -21.33 -8.68
C ALA A 209 14.66 -21.23 -7.16
N ARG A 210 15.82 -21.59 -6.61
CA ARG A 210 16.09 -21.44 -5.17
C ARG A 210 16.36 -19.97 -4.85
N LEU A 211 15.79 -19.47 -3.76
CA LEU A 211 16.02 -18.11 -3.27
C LEU A 211 17.14 -18.14 -2.23
N THR A 212 18.38 -18.17 -2.70
CA THR A 212 19.57 -18.14 -1.83
C THR A 212 20.03 -16.70 -1.60
N GLY A 213 19.55 -16.07 -0.53
CA GLY A 213 19.90 -14.68 -0.24
C GLY A 213 19.15 -13.68 -1.11
N ARG A 214 19.83 -12.59 -1.48
CA ARG A 214 19.29 -11.59 -2.41
C ARG A 214 19.15 -12.25 -3.79
N THR A 215 17.93 -12.33 -4.31
CA THR A 215 17.67 -12.96 -5.61
C THR A 215 16.80 -12.05 -6.47
N GLU A 216 17.26 -11.78 -7.70
CA GLU A 216 16.50 -11.02 -8.69
C GLU A 216 15.74 -11.96 -9.63
N PHE A 217 14.52 -11.59 -9.95
CA PHE A 217 13.69 -12.29 -10.92
C PHE A 217 12.75 -11.33 -11.62
N GLN A 218 12.18 -11.74 -12.74
CA GLN A 218 11.31 -10.94 -13.57
C GLN A 218 9.99 -11.67 -13.84
N VAL A 219 8.92 -10.89 -13.76
CA VAL A 219 7.54 -11.31 -14.00
C VAL A 219 6.88 -10.23 -14.84
N GLY A 220 6.64 -10.52 -16.13
CA GLY A 220 6.16 -9.50 -17.07
C GLY A 220 7.12 -8.30 -17.12
N PRO A 221 6.62 -7.04 -17.04
CA PRO A 221 7.46 -5.85 -17.07
C PRO A 221 8.11 -5.52 -15.72
N TYR A 222 7.92 -6.35 -14.69
CA TYR A 222 8.42 -6.08 -13.36
C TYR A 222 9.74 -6.81 -13.10
N ARG A 223 10.74 -6.08 -12.63
CA ARG A 223 11.91 -6.65 -11.97
C ARG A 223 11.62 -6.72 -10.47
N LEU A 224 11.74 -7.91 -9.91
CA LEU A 224 11.54 -8.18 -8.50
C LEU A 224 12.85 -8.62 -7.88
N ARG A 225 13.07 -8.24 -6.62
CA ARG A 225 14.24 -8.63 -5.86
C ARG A 225 13.82 -9.07 -4.47
N PHE A 226 13.95 -10.36 -4.21
CA PHE A 226 13.73 -10.92 -2.89
C PHE A 226 14.98 -10.69 -2.02
N GLU A 227 14.77 -10.25 -0.78
CA GLU A 227 15.77 -10.19 0.28
C GLU A 227 15.24 -10.95 1.50
N PRO A 228 15.92 -12.00 1.98
CA PRO A 228 15.51 -12.69 3.19
C PRO A 228 15.55 -11.73 4.38
N ALA A 229 14.65 -11.95 5.35
CA ALA A 229 14.80 -11.30 6.64
C ALA A 229 16.15 -11.73 7.23
N ARG A 230 16.88 -10.79 7.83
CA ARG A 230 18.05 -11.18 8.62
C ARG A 230 17.53 -12.11 9.72
N ALA A 231 18.10 -13.31 9.80
CA ALA A 231 17.98 -14.09 11.01
C ALA A 231 18.69 -13.27 12.09
N ASP A 232 17.93 -12.64 12.97
CA ASP A 232 18.48 -12.10 14.21
C ASP A 232 19.12 -13.29 14.92
N GLY A 233 20.45 -13.26 15.01
CA GLY A 233 21.26 -14.28 15.68
C GLY A 233 21.25 -14.10 17.19
#